data_AF-A0A9D5MGF6-F1
#
_entry.id   AF-A0A9D5MGF6-F1
#
_cell.length_a   1.000
_cell.length_b   1.000
_cell.length_c   1.000
_cell.angle_alpha   90.00
_cell.angle_beta   90.00
_cell.angle_gamma   90.00
#
_symmetry.space_group_name_H-M   'P 1'
#
loop_
_entity.id
_entity.type
_entity.pdbx_description
1 polymer ?
#
loop_
_entity_poly.entity_id
_entity_poly.type
_entity_poly.pdbx_seq_one_letter_code
_entity_poly.pdbx_strand_id
1 'polypeptide(L)'
;MFILKLLLKAILLPVFLMVCFIRTWVEVLSRIGCVLLGLFYLVMLAIIFMYVSKQMWGAVAISVGMSFGAFLISFAAIAVGMALEGIGDKIGEILAS
;
A
#
# COMPACT_ATOMS: atom_id res chain seq x y z
N MET A 1 -10.00 11.62 -37.17
CA MET A 1 -10.37 10.69 -36.07
C MET A 1 -9.37 9.54 -35.87
N PHE A 2 -8.97 8.83 -36.93
CA PHE A 2 -8.07 7.66 -36.81
C PHE A 2 -6.64 8.03 -36.31
N ILE A 3 -6.06 9.10 -36.83
CA ILE A 3 -4.71 9.58 -36.47
C ILE A 3 -4.65 10.07 -35.01
N LEU A 4 -5.72 10.69 -34.50
CA LEU A 4 -5.81 11.15 -33.12
C LEU A 4 -5.81 9.97 -32.13
N LYS A 5 -6.57 8.91 -32.43
CA LYS A 5 -6.56 7.66 -31.64
C LYS A 5 -5.18 7.00 -31.63
N LEU A 6 -4.49 7.03 -32.77
CA LEU A 6 -3.18 6.41 -32.94
C LEU A 6 -2.09 7.16 -32.16
N LEU A 7 -2.11 8.50 -32.19
CA LEU A 7 -1.27 9.36 -31.34
C LEU A 7 -1.57 9.18 -29.84
N LEU A 8 -2.85 9.07 -29.48
CA LEU A 8 -3.26 8.84 -28.09
C LEU A 8 -2.73 7.50 -27.57
N LYS A 9 -2.85 6.41 -28.35
CA LYS A 9 -2.26 5.10 -27.98
C LYS A 9 -0.74 5.16 -27.87
N ALA A 10 -0.07 5.86 -28.79
CA ALA A 10 1.39 6.00 -28.75
C ALA A 10 1.89 6.72 -27.49
N ILE A 11 1.12 7.68 -26.96
CA ILE A 11 1.44 8.40 -25.71
C ILE A 11 0.98 7.63 -24.46
N LEU A 12 -0.16 6.93 -24.50
CA LEU A 12 -0.66 6.15 -23.36
C LEU A 12 0.15 4.88 -23.08
N LEU A 13 0.72 4.26 -24.12
CA LEU A 13 1.48 3.02 -23.99
C LEU A 13 2.70 3.12 -23.05
N PRO A 14 3.56 4.16 -23.13
CA PRO A 14 4.64 4.33 -22.15
C PRO A 14 4.12 4.66 -20.73
N VAL A 15 2.99 5.38 -20.62
CA VAL A 15 2.36 5.67 -19.31
C VAL A 15 1.82 4.39 -18.67
N PHE A 16 1.18 3.51 -19.45
CA PHE A 16 0.71 2.21 -19.00
C PHE A 16 1.86 1.32 -18.53
N LEU A 17 2.95 1.26 -19.29
CA LEU A 17 4.17 0.53 -18.89
C LEU A 17 4.76 1.06 -17.57
N MET A 18 4.82 2.38 -17.38
CA MET A 18 5.27 2.97 -16.11
C MET A 18 4.35 2.57 -14.94
N VAL A 19 3.02 2.64 -15.12
CA VAL A 19 2.06 2.25 -14.07
C VAL A 19 2.20 0.76 -13.73
N CYS A 20 2.34 -0.11 -14.72
CA CYS A 20 2.58 -1.55 -14.50
C CYS A 20 3.90 -1.80 -13.75
N PHE A 21 4.97 -1.11 -14.14
CA PHE A 21 6.26 -1.24 -13.47
C PHE A 21 6.19 -0.79 -12.01
N ILE A 22 5.61 0.38 -11.76
CA ILE A 22 5.38 0.90 -10.40
C ILE A 22 4.52 -0.10 -9.61
N ARG A 23 3.47 -0.66 -10.20
CA ARG A 23 2.62 -1.68 -9.56
C ARG A 23 3.41 -2.90 -9.12
N THR A 24 4.25 -3.46 -9.99
CA THR A 24 5.10 -4.62 -9.65
C THR A 24 6.02 -4.31 -8.47
N TRP A 25 6.67 -3.14 -8.46
CA TRP A 25 7.52 -2.74 -7.34
C TRP A 25 6.73 -2.50 -6.06
N VAL A 26 5.56 -1.85 -6.14
CA VAL A 26 4.67 -1.62 -5.00
C VAL A 26 4.18 -2.94 -4.41
N GLU A 27 3.87 -3.94 -5.23
CA GLU A 27 3.42 -5.26 -4.75
C GLU A 27 4.54 -5.99 -3.99
N VAL A 28 5.77 -5.98 -4.52
CA VAL A 28 6.94 -6.56 -3.84
C VAL A 28 7.20 -5.84 -2.52
N LEU A 29 7.19 -4.52 -2.53
CA LEU A 29 7.43 -3.69 -1.35
C LEU A 29 6.32 -3.84 -0.32
N SER A 30 5.07 -4.04 -0.76
CA SER A 30 3.92 -4.36 0.07
C SER A 30 4.06 -5.73 0.75
N ARG A 31 4.49 -6.77 0.04
CA ARG A 31 4.72 -8.09 0.67
C ARG A 31 5.79 -8.04 1.75
N ILE A 32 6.91 -7.38 1.46
CA ILE A 32 8.01 -7.20 2.42
C ILE A 32 7.51 -6.37 3.61
N GLY A 33 6.79 -5.29 3.33
CA GLY A 33 6.17 -4.41 4.32
C GLY A 33 5.19 -5.15 5.23
N CYS A 34 4.32 -6.01 4.68
CA CYS A 34 3.38 -6.83 5.43
C CYS A 34 4.06 -7.79 6.39
N VAL A 35 5.16 -8.43 5.98
CA VAL A 35 5.94 -9.32 6.85
C VAL A 35 6.58 -8.52 7.99
N LEU A 36 7.18 -7.37 7.69
CA LEU A 36 7.75 -6.46 8.68
C LEU A 36 6.71 -5.91 9.66
N LEU A 37 5.54 -5.49 9.16
CA LEU A 37 4.42 -5.03 10.00
C LEU A 37 3.87 -6.14 10.88
N GLY A 38 3.72 -7.35 10.34
CA GLY A 38 3.32 -8.52 11.11
C GLY A 38 4.28 -8.79 12.26
N LEU A 39 5.59 -8.77 11.98
CA LEU A 39 6.62 -8.93 13.01
C LEU A 39 6.57 -7.80 14.06
N PHE A 40 6.40 -6.55 13.61
CA PHE A 40 6.27 -5.39 14.48
C PHE A 40 5.06 -5.51 15.42
N TYR A 41 3.89 -5.89 14.93
CA TYR A 41 2.71 -6.11 15.77
C TYR A 41 2.92 -7.25 16.76
N LEU A 42 3.61 -8.32 16.36
CA LEU A 42 3.93 -9.45 17.25
C LEU A 42 4.79 -8.99 18.44
N VAL A 43 5.81 -8.16 18.18
CA VAL A 43 6.65 -7.56 19.22
C VAL A 43 5.84 -6.60 20.11
N MET A 44 5.04 -5.72 19.51
CA MET A 44 4.19 -4.79 20.27
C MET A 44 3.18 -5.51 21.15
N LEU A 45 2.61 -6.62 20.69
CA LEU A 45 1.70 -7.44 21.46
C LEU A 45 2.38 -8.06 22.69
N ALA A 46 3.61 -8.55 22.54
CA ALA A 46 4.41 -9.05 23.67
C ALA A 46 4.70 -7.94 24.69
N ILE A 47 5.05 -6.74 24.22
CA ILE A 47 5.30 -5.55 25.05
C ILE A 47 4.03 -5.14 25.81
N ILE A 48 2.87 -5.12 25.14
CA ILE A 48 1.58 -4.83 25.77
C ILE A 48 1.28 -5.83 26.88
N PHE A 49 1.45 -7.13 26.61
CA PHE A 49 1.20 -8.18 27.61
C PHE A 49 2.08 -8.02 28.85
N MET A 50 3.35 -7.65 28.64
CA MET A 50 4.29 -7.35 29.72
C MET A 50 3.88 -6.11 30.53
N TYR A 51 3.45 -5.03 29.88
CA TYR A 51 3.03 -3.81 30.58
C TYR A 51 1.70 -3.95 31.31
N VAL A 52 0.74 -4.71 30.75
CA VAL A 52 -0.51 -5.09 31.42
C VAL A 52 -0.19 -5.90 32.68
N SER A 53 0.74 -6.85 32.60
CA SER A 53 1.17 -7.67 33.75
C SER A 53 1.80 -6.83 34.86
N LYS A 54 2.44 -5.71 34.52
CA LYS A 54 3.00 -4.73 35.47
C LYS A 54 2.02 -3.62 35.88
N GLN A 55 0.75 -3.71 35.47
CA GLN A 55 -0.30 -2.70 35.70
C GLN A 55 0.09 -1.27 35.26
N MET A 56 0.99 -1.14 34.29
CA MET A 56 1.43 0.15 33.77
C MET A 56 0.55 0.62 32.62
N TRP A 57 -0.68 1.02 32.94
CA TRP A 57 -1.71 1.40 31.97
C TRP A 57 -1.31 2.56 31.03
N GLY A 58 -0.47 3.50 31.50
CA GLY A 58 0.05 4.58 30.65
C GLY A 58 0.91 4.06 29.49
N ALA A 59 1.78 3.08 29.76
CA ALA A 59 2.63 2.47 28.73
C ALA A 59 1.80 1.58 27.77
N VAL A 60 0.74 0.95 28.28
CA VAL A 60 -0.22 0.21 27.44
C VAL A 60 -0.93 1.14 26.47
N ALA A 61 -1.44 2.30 26.92
CA ALA A 61 -2.11 3.26 26.05
C ALA A 61 -1.18 3.79 24.94
N ILE A 62 0.07 4.10 25.27
CA ILE A 62 1.08 4.57 24.29
C ILE A 62 1.40 3.49 23.26
N SER A 63 1.63 2.25 23.70
CA SER A 63 1.95 1.14 22.78
C SER A 63 0.78 0.77 21.85
N VAL A 64 -0.45 0.80 22.36
CA VAL A 64 -1.65 0.67 21.52
C VAL A 64 -1.77 1.83 20.53
N GLY A 65 -1.52 3.07 20.98
CA GLY A 65 -1.54 4.25 20.11
C GLY A 65 -0.51 4.19 18.98
N MET A 66 0.72 3.76 19.28
CA MET A 66 1.75 3.56 18.25
C MET A 66 1.36 2.46 17.25
N SER A 67 0.80 1.36 17.75
CA SER A 67 0.30 0.27 16.90
C SER A 67 -0.80 0.75 15.95
N PHE A 68 -1.71 1.59 16.45
CA PHE A 68 -2.77 2.19 15.64
C PHE A 68 -2.22 3.19 14.60
N GLY A 69 -1.21 3.99 14.96
CA GLY A 69 -0.52 4.86 14.00
C GLY A 69 0.13 4.09 12.85
N ALA A 70 0.82 2.99 13.17
CA ALA A 70 1.40 2.09 12.17
C ALA A 70 0.32 1.48 11.26
N PHE A 71 -0.85 1.12 11.83
CA PHE A 71 -1.99 0.63 11.07
C PHE A 71 -2.48 1.66 10.04
N LEU A 72 -2.68 2.91 10.44
CA LEU A 72 -3.16 3.97 9.55
C LEU A 72 -2.22 4.21 8.37
N ILE A 73 -0.90 4.23 8.61
CA ILE A 73 0.09 4.40 7.55
C ILE A 73 0.02 3.24 6.55
N SER A 74 -0.10 2.02 7.05
CA SER A 74 -0.21 0.81 6.23
C SER A 74 -1.49 0.82 5.39
N PHE A 75 -2.60 1.22 6.01
CA PHE A 75 -3.89 1.35 5.35
C PHE A 75 -3.85 2.39 4.22
N ALA A 76 -3.22 3.54 4.46
CA ALA A 76 -3.03 4.56 3.43
C ALA A 76 -2.19 4.03 2.25
N ALA A 77 -1.13 3.26 2.51
CA ALA A 77 -0.32 2.66 1.46
C ALA A 77 -1.14 1.66 0.59
N ILE A 78 -1.99 0.85 1.21
CA ILE A 78 -2.88 -0.08 0.49
C ILE A 78 -3.90 0.69 -0.36
N ALA A 79 -4.48 1.77 0.18
CA ALA A 79 -5.43 2.61 -0.55
C ALA A 79 -4.82 3.23 -1.82
N VAL A 80 -3.55 3.67 -1.75
CA VAL A 80 -2.81 4.16 -2.92
C VAL A 80 -2.58 3.04 -3.94
N GLY A 81 -2.24 1.83 -3.47
CA GLY A 81 -2.12 0.66 -4.33
C GLY A 81 -3.40 0.38 -5.13
N MET A 82 -4.55 0.32 -4.45
CA MET A 82 -5.85 0.10 -5.12
C MET A 82 -6.20 1.22 -6.11
N ALA A 83 -5.86 2.47 -5.80
CA ALA A 83 -6.07 3.59 -6.72
C ALA A 83 -5.23 3.46 -7.99
N LEU A 84 -3.97 3.03 -7.87
CA LEU A 84 -3.08 2.77 -9.01
C LEU A 84 -3.58 1.61 -9.87
N GLU A 85 -4.15 0.57 -9.26
CA GLU A 85 -4.78 -0.54 -10.01
C GLU A 85 -5.96 -0.05 -10.84
N GLY A 86 -6.87 0.74 -10.25
CA GLY A 86 -8.01 1.30 -10.97
C GLY A 86 -7.61 2.21 -12.13
N ILE A 87 -6.55 3.02 -11.97
CA ILE A 87 -6.01 3.87 -13.04
C ILE A 87 -5.39 2.99 -14.14
N GLY A 88 -4.61 1.98 -13.76
CA GLY A 88 -4.00 1.04 -14.71
C GLY A 88 -5.03 0.33 -15.57
N ASP A 89 -6.10 -0.19 -14.96
CA ASP A 89 -7.18 -0.90 -15.67
C ASP A 89 -7.91 0.03 -16.65
N LYS A 90 -8.18 1.28 -16.25
CA LYS A 90 -8.81 2.29 -17.12
C LYS A 90 -7.94 2.65 -18.32
N ILE A 91 -6.63 2.80 -18.12
CA ILE A 91 -5.67 3.07 -19.20
C ILE A 91 -5.57 1.85 -20.14
N GLY A 92 -5.57 0.64 -19.59
CA GLY A 92 -5.58 -0.61 -20.37
C GLY A 92 -6.83 -0.75 -21.24
N GLU A 93 -8.01 -0.43 -20.71
CA GLU A 93 -9.28 -0.41 -21.45
C GLU A 93 -9.24 0.56 -22.65
N ILE A 94 -8.69 1.76 -22.45
CA ILE A 94 -8.53 2.77 -23.51
C ILE A 94 -7.53 2.33 -24.59
N LEU A 95 -6.47 1.62 -24.19
CA LEU A 95 -5.48 1.06 -25.13
C LEU A 95 -6.04 -0.14 -25.93
N ALA A 96 -7.00 -0.89 -25.37
CA ALA A 96 -7.64 -2.01 -26.05
C ALA A 96 -8.76 -1.58 -27.04
N SER A 97 -9.42 -0.44 -26.79
CA SER A 97 -10.47 0.16 -27.66
C SER A 97 -9.93 0.89 -28.91
#